data_AF-A0A4S1E2M3-F1
#
_entry.id   AF-A0A4S1E2M3-F1
#
_cell.length_a   1.000
_cell.length_b   1.000
_cell.length_c   1.000
_cell.angle_alpha   90.00
_cell.angle_beta   90.00
_cell.angle_gamma   90.00
#
_symmetry.space_group_name_H-M   'P 1'
#
loop_
_entity.id
_entity.type
_entity.pdbx_description
1 polymer ?
#
loop_
_entity_poly.entity_id
_entity_poly.type
_entity_poly.pdbx_seq_one_letter_code
_entity_poly.pdbx_strand_id
1 'polypeptide(L)' 'MIKQSNYEVLLAPGEYLDRFEIAFSNQQQSLNSEDVEKTNLQVYFSNEKERIIIHNPSLKNIESVEMFNLLGQSLLKF' A
#
# COMPACT_ATOMS: atom_id res chain seq x y z
N MET A 1 -2.12 3.65 -14.52
CA MET A 1 -1.48 3.15 -15.76
C MET A 1 0.02 3.32 -15.58
N ILE A 2 0.81 2.24 -15.67
CA ILE A 2 2.27 2.28 -15.49
C ILE A 2 2.90 2.81 -16.78
N LYS A 3 3.82 3.79 -16.66
CA LYS A 3 4.49 4.40 -17.81
C LYS A 3 5.53 3.41 -18.36
N GLN A 4 5.42 3.05 -19.63
CA GLN A 4 6.22 1.99 -20.28
C GLN A 4 7.51 2.51 -20.94
N SER A 5 7.79 3.81 -20.82
CA SER A 5 8.99 4.47 -21.33
C SER A 5 10.03 4.65 -20.23
N ASN A 6 11.32 4.64 -20.58
CA ASN A 6 12.40 5.04 -19.67
C ASN A 6 12.11 6.43 -19.10
N TYR A 7 12.34 6.59 -17.79
CA TYR A 7 12.25 7.88 -17.14
C TYR A 7 13.51 8.69 -17.46
N GLU A 8 13.34 9.80 -18.18
CA GLU A 8 14.42 10.77 -18.42
C GLU A 8 14.16 12.04 -17.61
N VAL A 9 15.18 12.50 -16.88
CA VAL A 9 15.11 13.73 -16.08
C VAL A 9 15.93 14.82 -16.75
N LEU A 10 15.26 15.83 -17.31
CA LEU A 10 15.91 17.10 -17.66
C LEU A 10 15.87 18.04 -16.45
N LEU A 11 17.04 18.39 -15.91
CA LEU A 11 17.17 19.41 -14.87
C LEU A 11 18.01 20.57 -15.38
N ALA A 12 17.58 21.79 -15.04
CA ALA A 12 18.41 22.97 -15.17
C ALA A 12 19.57 22.93 -14.15
N PRO A 13 20.67 23.66 -14.38
CA PRO A 13 21.76 23.77 -13.42
C PRO A 13 21.25 24.27 -12.05
N GLY A 14 21.60 23.59 -10.96
CA GLY A 14 21.19 23.95 -9.61
C GLY A 14 21.37 22.83 -8.59
N GLU A 15 21.27 23.16 -7.30
CA GLU A 15 21.26 22.18 -6.21
C GLU A 15 19.83 21.72 -5.91
N TYR A 16 19.63 20.42 -5.75
CA TYR A 16 18.32 19.80 -5.52
C TYR A 16 18.42 18.84 -4.34
N LEU A 17 18.37 19.37 -3.12
CA LEU A 17 18.62 18.64 -1.86
C LEU A 17 17.43 17.78 -1.39
N ASP A 18 16.23 17.99 -1.95
CA ASP A 18 14.98 17.34 -1.50
C ASP A 18 14.44 16.27 -2.47
N ARG A 19 15.31 15.66 -3.29
CA ARG A 19 14.87 14.60 -4.23
C ARG A 19 14.98 13.23 -3.56
N PHE A 20 13.84 12.72 -3.12
CA PHE A 20 13.69 11.32 -2.73
C PHE A 20 13.28 10.50 -3.96
N GLU A 21 14.04 9.45 -4.25
CA GLU A 21 13.69 8.45 -5.26
C GLU A 21 13.22 7.18 -4.55
N ILE A 22 12.04 6.69 -4.93
CA ILE A 22 11.56 5.38 -4.50
C ILE A 22 12.02 4.37 -5.56
N ALA A 23 13.15 3.74 -5.31
CA ALA A 23 13.67 2.66 -6.14
C ALA A 23 13.37 1.30 -5.49
N PHE A 24 12.76 0.39 -6.24
CA PHE A 24 12.56 -0.99 -5.79
C PHE A 24 13.77 -1.82 -6.21
N SER A 25 14.45 -2.46 -5.25
CA SER A 25 15.51 -3.42 -5.56
C SER A 25 14.88 -4.73 -6.05
N ASN A 26 15.54 -5.39 -7.01
CA ASN A 26 15.14 -6.66 -7.62
C ASN A 26 15.24 -7.84 -6.63
N GLN A 27 14.46 -7.81 -5.55
CA GLN A 27 14.04 -9.04 -4.89
C GLN A 27 12.79 -9.48 -5.64
N GLN A 28 12.80 -10.70 -6.19
CA GLN A 28 11.77 -11.22 -7.12
C GLN A 28 10.32 -11.14 -6.57
N GLN A 29 10.13 -10.79 -5.30
CA GLN A 29 8.87 -10.65 -4.61
C GLN A 29 8.35 -9.20 -4.52
N SER A 30 9.20 -8.18 -4.65
CA SER A 30 8.83 -6.78 -4.38
C SER A 30 7.84 -6.19 -5.40
N LEU A 31 7.81 -6.73 -6.61
CA LEU A 31 6.91 -6.34 -7.71
C LEU A 31 6.05 -7.53 -8.18
N ASN A 32 6.03 -8.62 -7.41
CA ASN A 32 5.25 -9.79 -7.78
C ASN A 32 3.77 -9.45 -7.70
N SER A 33 3.02 -9.76 -8.75
CA SER A 33 1.56 -9.71 -8.74
C SER A 33 1.00 -11.04 -8.24
N GLU A 34 1.61 -11.59 -7.19
CA GLU A 34 0.99 -12.69 -6.46
C GLU A 34 -0.39 -12.17 -6.07
N ASP A 35 -1.41 -12.76 -6.71
CA ASP A 35 -2.79 -12.42 -6.43
C ASP A 35 -2.92 -12.53 -4.91
N VAL A 36 -3.19 -11.40 -4.25
CA VAL A 36 -3.71 -11.44 -2.89
C VAL A 36 -4.84 -12.44 -2.98
N GLU A 37 -4.65 -13.60 -2.34
CA GLU A 37 -5.63 -14.67 -2.24
C GLU A 37 -6.98 -13.98 -2.18
N LYS A 38 -7.88 -14.26 -3.14
CA LYS A 38 -9.21 -13.65 -3.19
C LYS A 38 -9.98 -14.11 -1.96
N THR A 39 -9.63 -13.53 -0.82
CA THR A 39 -10.30 -13.71 0.43
C THR A 39 -11.62 -12.98 0.24
N ASN A 40 -12.73 -13.64 0.57
CA ASN A 40 -14.02 -12.98 0.68
C ASN A 40 -14.05 -12.07 1.93
N LEU A 41 -12.95 -11.38 2.24
CA LEU A 41 -12.76 -10.42 3.30
C LEU A 41 -12.48 -9.07 2.64
N GLN A 42 -13.39 -8.11 2.83
CA GLN A 42 -13.26 -6.79 2.24
C GLN A 42 -13.06 -5.76 3.34
N VAL A 43 -12.10 -4.84 3.13
CA VAL A 43 -11.84 -3.74 4.06
C VAL A 43 -12.00 -2.42 3.31
N TYR A 44 -12.84 -1.52 3.82
CA TYR A 44 -13.09 -0.22 3.22
C TYR A 44 -13.41 0.83 4.26
N PHE A 45 -13.18 2.10 3.93
CA PHE A 45 -13.62 3.22 4.75
C PHE A 45 -15.04 3.64 4.35
N SER A 46 -15.95 3.67 5.32
CA SER A 46 -17.30 4.19 5.13
C SER A 46 -17.31 5.66 5.54
N ASN A 47 -17.50 6.56 4.55
CA ASN A 47 -17.62 7.99 4.81
C ASN A 47 -18.84 8.31 5.70
N GLU A 48 -19.98 7.70 5.42
CA GLU A 48 -21.23 7.91 6.18
C GLU A 48 -21.10 7.54 7.66
N LYS A 49 -20.29 6.51 7.97
CA LYS A 49 -20.08 6.02 9.34
C LYS A 49 -18.80 6.55 9.98
N GLU A 50 -17.96 7.24 9.21
CA GLU A 50 -16.61 7.67 9.58
C GLU A 50 -15.76 6.53 10.19
N ARG A 51 -15.87 5.32 9.63
CA ARG A 51 -15.25 4.11 10.17
C ARG A 51 -14.67 3.21 9.09
N ILE A 52 -13.58 2.53 9.45
CA ILE A 52 -13.08 1.38 8.68
C ILE A 52 -13.99 0.19 8.98
N ILE A 53 -14.50 -0.44 7.92
CA ILE A 53 -15.40 -1.59 7.98
C ILE A 53 -14.64 -2.81 7.46
N ILE A 54 -14.63 -3.88 8.25
CA ILE A 54 -14.17 -5.21 7.85
C ILE A 54 -15.42 -6.05 7.56
N HIS A 55 -15.70 -6.29 6.29
CA HIS A 55 -16.81 -7.11 5.84
C HIS A 55 -16.33 -8.55 5.63
N ASN A 56 -16.83 -9.45 6.49
CA ASN A 56 -16.46 -10.88 6.53
C ASN A 56 -17.67 -11.78 6.22
N PRO A 57 -18.19 -11.78 4.98
CA PRO A 57 -19.36 -12.57 4.58
C PRO A 57 -19.15 -14.08 4.70
N SER A 58 -17.90 -14.56 4.66
CA SER A 58 -17.59 -15.99 4.76
C SER A 58 -17.28 -16.46 6.20
N LEU A 59 -17.51 -15.59 7.20
CA LEU A 59 -17.31 -15.88 8.62
C LEU A 59 -15.93 -16.49 8.93
N LYS A 60 -14.89 -16.02 8.24
CA LYS A 60 -13.51 -16.43 8.50
C LYS A 60 -13.16 -16.06 9.94
N ASN A 61 -12.44 -16.95 10.63
CA ASN A 61 -11.89 -16.60 11.94
C ASN A 61 -10.85 -15.48 11.76
N ILE A 62 -11.06 -14.35 12.42
CA ILE A 62 -10.12 -13.22 12.41
C ILE A 62 -9.31 -13.32 13.69
N GLU A 63 -8.05 -13.72 13.57
CA GLU A 63 -7.16 -13.89 14.72
C GLU A 63 -6.61 -12.56 15.25
N SER A 64 -6.36 -11.61 14.35
CA SER A 64 -5.91 -10.27 14.74
C SER A 64 -6.25 -9.23 13.68
N VAL A 65 -6.31 -7.97 14.11
CA VAL A 65 -6.44 -6.80 13.24
C VAL A 65 -5.39 -5.78 13.66
N GLU A 66 -4.54 -5.36 12.73
CA GLU A 66 -3.53 -4.34 12.98
C GLU A 66 -3.62 -3.19 11.95
N MET A 67 -3.58 -1.96 12.43
CA MET A 67 -3.67 -0.75 11.61
C MET A 67 -2.35 0.01 11.65
N PHE A 68 -1.85 0.41 10.48
CA PHE A 68 -0.60 1.16 10.34
C PHE A 68 -0.88 2.56 9.76
N ASN A 69 -0.08 3.55 10.17
CA ASN A 69 -0.06 4.84 9.49
C ASN A 69 0.78 4.80 8.20
N LEU A 70 0.80 5.90 7.44
CA LEU A 70 1.55 6.00 6.19
C LEU A 70 3.07 5.86 6.37
N LEU A 71 3.60 6.02 7.59
CA LEU A 71 5.01 5.80 7.92
C LEU A 71 5.29 4.35 8.33
N GLY A 72 4.29 3.46 8.27
CA GLY A 72 4.42 2.05 8.64
C GLY A 72 4.42 1.79 10.16
N GLN A 73 4.04 2.77 10.98
CA GLN A 73 3.96 2.60 12.43
C GLN A 73 2.62 1.98 12.82
N SER A 74 2.64 0.98 13.71
CA SER A 74 1.43 0.37 14.26
C SER A 74 0.69 1.39 15.13
N LEU A 75 -0.57 1.65 14.79
CA LEU A 75 -1.45 2.55 15.53
C LEU A 75 -2.39 1.79 16.45
N LEU A 76 -2.82 0.59 16.03
CA LEU A 76 -3.88 -0.14 16.72
C LEU A 76 -3.75 -1.64 16.44
N LYS A 77 -3.95 -2.46 17.48
CA LYS A 77 -3.93 -3.93 17.42
C LYS A 77 -5.09 -4.52 18.23
N PHE A 78 -5.87 -5.41 17.61
CA PHE A 78 -6.92 -6.23 18.24
C PHE A 78 -6.62 -7.71 18.05
#